data_AF-A0A9E3AW67-F1
#
_entry.id   AF-A0A9E3AW67-F1
#
_cell.length_a   1.000
_cell.length_b   1.000
_cell.length_c   1.000
_cell.angle_alpha   90.00
_cell.angle_beta   90.00
_cell.angle_gamma   90.00
#
_symmetry.space_group_name_H-M   'P 1'
#
loop_
_entity.id
_entity.type
_entity.pdbx_description
1 polymer ?
#
loop_
_entity_poly.entity_id
_entity_poly.type
_entity_poly.pdbx_seq_one_letter_code
_entity_poly.pdbx_strand_id
1 'polypeptide(L)'
;MSIAGLVAPEFRSRPQSESSFARDLCEGLSAKPKRAPCKYFYDREGSELFTRITALPEYYPTRTELGLLTQHAGEIASLIGAHAAVIEFGAGSLEKATLLLGALKNIAAYVPVDIS
;
A
#
# COMPACT_ATOMS: atom_id res chain seq x y z
N MET A 1 4.59 -33.42 8.10
CA MET A 1 5.91 -32.88 7.71
C MET A 1 6.01 -31.47 8.23
N SER A 2 6.99 -31.22 9.10
CA SER A 2 7.18 -29.97 9.86
C SER A 2 7.85 -28.91 8.99
N ILE A 3 7.26 -27.72 8.89
CA ILE A 3 7.86 -26.56 8.21
C ILE A 3 8.62 -25.74 9.25
N ALA A 4 9.70 -26.32 9.78
CA ALA A 4 10.67 -25.58 10.58
C ALA A 4 11.71 -25.01 9.62
N GLY A 5 11.81 -23.67 9.51
CA GLY A 5 12.98 -23.05 8.88
C GLY A 5 12.81 -21.78 8.06
N LEU A 6 11.68 -21.06 8.10
CA LEU A 6 11.64 -19.71 7.53
C LEU A 6 12.06 -18.69 8.60
N VAL A 7 13.37 -18.39 8.65
CA VAL A 7 13.88 -17.24 9.40
C VAL A 7 13.40 -15.99 8.66
N ALA A 8 12.49 -15.22 9.25
CA ALA A 8 12.09 -13.93 8.71
C ALA A 8 13.34 -13.03 8.61
N PRO A 9 13.55 -12.30 7.51
CA PRO A 9 14.69 -11.42 7.39
C PRO A 9 14.66 -10.35 8.49
N GLU A 10 15.77 -10.20 9.22
CA GLU A 10 15.95 -9.09 10.16
C GLU A 10 16.03 -7.78 9.37
N PHE A 11 14.94 -7.01 9.38
CA PHE A 11 14.95 -5.63 8.93
C PHE A 11 15.80 -4.79 9.88
N ARG A 12 17.04 -4.49 9.48
CA ARG A 12 17.89 -3.54 10.21
C ARG A 12 17.24 -2.16 10.22
N SER A 13 16.90 -1.66 11.40
CA SER A 13 16.46 -0.28 11.57
C SER A 13 17.64 0.66 11.30
N ARG A 14 17.45 1.59 10.36
CA ARG A 14 18.43 2.64 10.06
C ARG A 14 18.50 3.59 11.27
N PRO A 15 19.69 4.07 11.70
CA PRO A 15 19.79 5.01 12.80
C PRO A 15 18.94 6.26 12.53
N GLN A 16 18.20 6.71 13.54
CA GLN A 16 17.39 7.92 13.54
C GLN A 16 18.29 9.16 13.39
N SER A 17 18.68 9.46 12.16
CA SER A 17 19.02 10.83 11.76
C SER A 17 17.79 11.71 11.97
N GLU A 18 17.95 13.02 12.18
CA GLU A 18 16.89 14.04 12.06
C GLU A 18 15.69 13.54 11.22
N SER A 19 14.50 13.52 11.84
CA SER A 19 13.28 13.05 11.18
C SER A 19 13.20 13.65 9.79
N SER A 20 13.12 12.79 8.76
CA SER A 20 12.97 13.21 7.37
C SER A 20 11.86 14.26 7.20
N PHE A 21 10.85 14.21 8.07
CA PHE A 21 9.81 15.22 8.19
C PHE A 21 10.31 16.65 8.39
N ALA A 22 11.14 16.90 9.41
CA ALA A 22 11.58 18.26 9.74
C ALA A 22 12.44 18.84 8.62
N ARG A 23 13.34 18.03 8.05
CA ARG A 23 14.18 18.43 6.92
C ARG A 23 13.32 18.75 5.68
N ASP A 24 12.41 17.85 5.32
CA ASP A 24 11.55 17.99 4.15
C ASP A 24 10.67 19.26 4.25
N LEU A 25 10.15 19.56 5.44
CA LEU A 25 9.34 20.76 5.67
C LEU A 25 10.18 22.04 5.70
N CYS A 26 11.35 22.04 6.34
CA CYS A 26 12.25 23.19 6.31
C CYS A 26 12.64 23.57 4.88
N GLU A 27 13.00 22.59 4.05
CA GLU A 27 13.31 22.81 2.64
C GLU A 27 12.07 23.31 1.87
N GLY A 28 10.95 22.61 2.00
CA GLY A 28 9.73 22.89 1.26
C GLY A 28 9.08 24.24 1.58
N LEU A 29 9.10 24.65 2.85
CA LEU A 29 8.54 25.93 3.30
C LEU A 29 9.48 27.12 3.02
N SER A 30 10.77 26.86 2.81
CA SER A 30 11.76 27.88 2.40
C SER A 30 11.77 28.13 0.89
N ALA A 31 11.22 27.23 0.09
CA ALA A 31 11.18 27.34 -1.37
C ALA A 31 10.18 28.40 -1.89
N LYS A 32 10.36 28.79 -3.17
CA LYS A 32 9.42 29.63 -3.93
C LYS A 32 9.14 28.98 -5.29
N PRO A 33 7.94 28.40 -5.51
CA PRO A 33 6.80 28.32 -4.58
C PRO A 33 7.06 27.37 -3.40
N LYS A 34 6.33 27.59 -2.29
CA LYS A 34 6.34 26.69 -1.13
C LYS A 34 5.72 25.35 -1.51
N ARG A 35 6.23 24.27 -0.90
CA ARG A 35 5.77 22.90 -1.15
C ARG A 35 5.84 22.06 0.12
N ALA A 36 5.02 21.01 0.19
CA ALA A 36 5.11 19.97 1.21
C ALA A 36 4.89 18.60 0.53
N PRO A 37 5.69 17.57 0.85
CA PRO A 37 5.48 16.23 0.31
C PRO A 37 4.12 15.65 0.71
N CYS A 38 3.36 15.11 -0.25
CA CYS A 38 2.02 14.55 -0.01
C CYS A 38 2.01 13.31 0.89
N LYS A 39 3.14 12.61 1.07
CA LYS A 39 3.26 11.48 2.00
C LYS A 39 2.89 11.86 3.45
N TYR A 40 2.99 13.15 3.79
CA TYR A 40 2.61 13.66 5.11
C TYR A 40 1.10 13.96 5.25
N PHE A 41 0.30 13.73 4.20
CA PHE A 41 -1.16 13.75 4.31
C PHE A 41 -1.74 12.50 4.96
N TYR A 42 -0.95 11.45 5.15
CA TYR A 42 -1.42 10.13 5.59
C TYR A 42 -0.96 9.81 7.02
N ASP A 43 -1.05 10.79 7.92
CA ASP A 43 -1.10 10.44 9.35
C ASP A 43 -2.42 9.72 9.65
N ARG A 44 -2.69 9.43 10.93
CA ARG A 44 -3.92 8.73 11.31
C ARG A 44 -5.18 9.44 10.81
N GLU A 45 -5.29 10.75 11.06
CA GLU A 45 -6.48 11.52 10.72
C GLU A 45 -6.63 11.71 9.21
N GLY A 46 -5.52 11.98 8.53
CA GLY A 46 -5.47 12.14 7.09
C GLY A 46 -5.75 10.84 6.33
N SER A 47 -5.35 9.69 6.88
CA SER A 47 -5.71 8.38 6.34
C SER A 47 -7.21 8.10 6.47
N GLU A 48 -7.81 8.37 7.63
CA GLU A 48 -9.27 8.27 7.81
C GLU A 48 -10.03 9.24 6.89
N LEU A 49 -9.48 10.44 6.67
CA LEU A 49 -10.03 11.40 5.71
C LEU A 49 -9.95 10.87 4.29
N PHE A 50 -8.84 10.25 3.90
CA PHE A 50 -8.72 9.62 2.59
C PHE A 50 -9.73 8.47 2.42
N THR A 51 -9.95 7.63 3.44
CA THR A 51 -11.01 6.61 3.41
C THR A 51 -12.40 7.21 3.20
N ARG A 52 -12.68 8.40 3.73
CA ARG A 52 -13.95 9.11 3.43
C ARG A 52 -13.98 9.65 2.00
N ILE A 53 -12.85 10.16 1.50
CA ILE A 53 -12.72 10.63 0.12
C ILE A 53 -13.03 9.51 -0.86
N THR A 54 -12.54 8.28 -0.63
CA THR A 54 -12.77 7.15 -1.55
C THR A 54 -14.24 6.75 -1.70
N ALA A 55 -15.10 7.16 -0.77
CA ALA A 55 -16.54 6.92 -0.79
C ALA A 55 -17.34 8.06 -1.47
N LEU A 56 -16.72 9.20 -1.79
CA LEU A 56 -17.42 10.32 -2.41
C LEU A 56 -17.88 9.98 -3.84
N PRO A 57 -19.07 10.45 -4.27
CA PRO A 57 -19.56 10.19 -5.61
C PRO A 57 -18.62 10.77 -6.68
N GLU A 58 -18.01 11.93 -6.42
CA GLU A 58 -17.05 12.62 -7.28
C GLU A 58 -15.71 11.88 -7.38
N TYR A 59 -15.31 11.17 -6.32
CA TYR A 59 -14.07 10.40 -6.28
C TYR A 59 -14.28 8.99 -6.81
N TYR A 60 -14.50 8.88 -8.12
CA TYR A 60 -14.67 7.59 -8.79
C TYR A 60 -13.49 6.59 -8.72
N PRO A 61 -12.19 6.97 -8.56
CA PRO A 61 -11.08 6.05 -8.76
C PRO A 61 -11.17 4.73 -7.99
N THR A 62 -11.44 4.77 -6.68
CA THR A 62 -11.53 3.56 -5.84
C THR A 62 -12.65 2.63 -6.30
N ARG A 63 -13.84 3.20 -6.59
CA ARG A 63 -14.99 2.44 -7.09
C ARG A 63 -14.71 1.80 -8.45
N THR A 64 -14.07 2.54 -9.35
CA THR A 64 -13.71 2.02 -10.69
C THR A 64 -12.68 0.92 -10.60
N GLU A 65 -11.63 1.08 -9.78
CA GLU A 65 -10.60 0.07 -9.58
C GLU A 65 -11.18 -1.21 -8.97
N LEU A 66 -12.03 -1.09 -7.93
CA LEU A 66 -12.74 -2.24 -7.34
C LEU A 66 -13.63 -2.94 -8.37
N GLY A 67 -14.34 -2.19 -9.22
CA GLY A 67 -15.15 -2.77 -10.30
C GLY A 67 -14.32 -3.57 -11.29
N LEU A 68 -13.19 -3.02 -11.74
CA LEU A 68 -12.26 -3.70 -12.65
C LEU A 68 -11.63 -4.93 -12.00
N LEU A 69 -11.18 -4.82 -10.75
CA LEU A 69 -10.64 -5.97 -10.01
C LEU A 69 -11.70 -7.05 -9.85
N THR A 70 -12.94 -6.71 -9.48
CA THR A 70 -14.04 -7.68 -9.40
C THR A 70 -14.25 -8.41 -10.72
N GLN A 71 -14.26 -7.67 -11.84
CA GLN A 71 -14.51 -8.23 -13.17
C GLN A 71 -13.35 -9.11 -13.68
N HIS A 72 -12.11 -8.70 -13.41
CA HIS A 72 -10.92 -9.30 -14.03
C HIS A 72 -10.06 -10.13 -13.06
N ALA A 73 -10.42 -10.26 -11.78
CA ALA A 73 -9.59 -10.95 -10.77
C ALA A 73 -9.24 -12.39 -11.19
N GLY A 74 -10.17 -13.13 -11.80
CA GLY A 74 -9.91 -14.49 -12.28
C GLY A 74 -8.89 -14.56 -13.42
N GLU A 75 -8.95 -13.61 -14.36
CA GLU A 75 -7.99 -13.50 -15.46
C GLU A 75 -6.61 -13.12 -14.93
N ILE A 76 -6.54 -12.09 -14.08
CA ILE A 76 -5.31 -11.66 -13.41
C ILE A 76 -4.69 -12.81 -12.61
N ALA A 77 -5.50 -13.53 -11.83
CA ALA A 77 -5.04 -14.67 -11.05
C ALA A 77 -4.50 -15.80 -11.92
N SER A 78 -5.12 -16.04 -13.09
CA SER A 78 -4.65 -17.05 -14.05
C SER A 78 -3.29 -16.68 -14.66
N LEU A 79 -3.07 -15.38 -14.92
CA LEU A 79 -1.79 -14.87 -15.43
C LEU A 79 -0.68 -14.89 -14.37
N ILE A 80 -1.00 -14.60 -13.10
CA ILE A 80 -0.06 -14.66 -11.98
C ILE A 80 0.37 -16.11 -11.70
N GLY A 81 -0.57 -17.05 -11.75
CA GLY A 81 -0.31 -18.47 -11.52
C GLY A 81 -0.10 -18.85 -10.05
N ALA A 82 0.13 -20.14 -9.81
CA ALA A 82 0.35 -20.68 -8.48
C ALA A 82 1.76 -20.36 -7.95
N HIS A 83 1.91 -20.35 -6.62
CA HIS A 83 3.17 -20.14 -5.92
C HIS A 83 3.85 -18.78 -6.18
N ALA A 84 3.08 -17.80 -6.68
CA ALA A 84 3.55 -16.43 -6.82
C ALA A 84 3.66 -15.72 -5.46
N ALA A 85 4.54 -14.72 -5.39
CA ALA A 85 4.57 -13.75 -4.31
C ALA A 85 3.89 -12.45 -4.77
N VAL A 86 2.92 -11.97 -4.00
CA VAL A 86 2.23 -10.71 -4.26
C VAL A 86 2.83 -9.63 -3.37
N ILE A 87 3.36 -8.57 -3.97
CA ILE A 87 3.94 -7.42 -3.24
C ILE A 87 3.05 -6.22 -3.51
N GLU A 88 2.50 -5.61 -2.47
CA GLU A 88 1.63 -4.44 -2.58
C GLU A 88 2.32 -3.21 -2.02
N PHE A 89 2.44 -2.17 -2.85
CA PHE A 89 2.98 -0.88 -2.45
C PHE A 89 1.84 0.08 -2.09
N GLY A 90 1.81 0.54 -0.84
CA GLY A 90 0.74 1.38 -0.30
C GLY A 90 -0.51 0.56 0.00
N ALA A 91 -0.38 -0.42 0.91
CA ALA A 91 -1.41 -1.43 1.16
C ALA A 91 -2.70 -0.86 1.77
N GLY A 92 -2.62 0.27 2.50
CA GLY A 92 -3.79 1.02 2.93
C GLY A 92 -4.87 0.15 3.60
N SER A 93 -6.11 0.21 3.09
CA SER A 93 -7.27 -0.51 3.66
C SER A 93 -7.35 -2.02 3.32
N LEU A 94 -6.41 -2.56 2.52
CA LEU A 94 -6.36 -3.97 2.09
C LEU A 94 -7.59 -4.48 1.29
N GLU A 95 -8.59 -3.65 1.03
CA GLU A 95 -9.84 -4.06 0.39
C GLU A 95 -9.60 -4.64 -1.01
N LYS A 96 -8.80 -3.92 -1.80
CA LYS A 96 -8.41 -4.32 -3.16
C LYS A 96 -7.54 -5.57 -3.18
N ALA A 97 -6.59 -5.64 -2.25
CA ALA A 97 -5.70 -6.77 -2.09
C ALA A 97 -6.49 -8.03 -1.75
N THR A 98 -7.41 -7.94 -0.80
CA THR A 98 -8.26 -9.06 -0.37
C THR A 98 -9.06 -9.64 -1.54
N LEU A 99 -9.59 -8.77 -2.41
CA LEU A 99 -10.32 -9.19 -3.60
C LEU A 99 -9.43 -10.02 -4.54
N LEU A 100 -8.25 -9.51 -4.89
CA LEU A 100 -7.32 -10.23 -5.79
C LEU A 100 -6.78 -11.51 -5.15
N LEU A 101 -6.39 -11.45 -3.87
CA LEU A 101 -5.91 -12.61 -3.11
C LEU A 101 -6.96 -13.71 -3.03
N GLY A 102 -8.25 -13.36 -2.95
CA GLY A 102 -9.36 -14.32 -2.98
C GLY A 102 -9.50 -15.07 -4.30
N ALA A 103 -9.03 -14.51 -5.42
CA ALA A 103 -9.02 -15.18 -6.71
C ALA A 103 -7.76 -16.03 -6.97
N LEU A 104 -6.66 -15.72 -6.27
CA LEU A 104 -5.40 -16.46 -6.38
C LEU A 104 -5.47 -17.80 -5.66
N LYS A 105 -4.77 -18.80 -6.22
CA LYS A 105 -4.67 -20.15 -5.63
C LYS A 105 -3.22 -20.45 -5.27
N ASN A 106 -3.01 -20.96 -4.05
CA ASN A 106 -1.70 -21.44 -3.58
C ASN A 106 -0.57 -20.40 -3.71
N ILE A 107 -0.80 -19.15 -3.31
CA ILE A 107 0.28 -18.14 -3.28
C ILE A 107 1.42 -18.56 -2.35
N ALA A 108 2.64 -18.18 -2.68
CA ALA A 108 3.80 -18.41 -1.82
C ALA A 108 3.89 -17.36 -0.71
N ALA A 109 3.53 -16.10 -1.00
CA ALA A 109 3.56 -15.01 -0.04
C ALA A 109 2.67 -13.84 -0.47
N TYR A 110 2.22 -13.07 0.51
CA TYR A 110 1.71 -11.72 0.33
C TYR A 110 2.52 -10.78 1.22
N VAL A 111 3.06 -9.70 0.64
CA VAL A 111 3.96 -8.76 1.28
C VAL A 111 3.39 -7.34 1.14
N PRO A 112 2.70 -6.82 2.16
CA PRO A 112 2.28 -5.43 2.19
C PRO A 112 3.48 -4.54 2.53
N VAL A 113 3.68 -3.48 1.75
CA VAL A 113 4.71 -2.46 1.96
C VAL A 113 4.01 -1.12 2.13
N ASP A 114 4.14 -0.53 3.32
CA ASP A 114 3.58 0.78 3.64
C ASP A 114 4.61 1.66 4.37
N ILE A 115 4.44 2.99 4.25
CA ILE A 115 5.27 4.00 4.90
C ILE A 115 4.51 4.77 5.99
N SER A 116 3.21 4.50 6.15
CA SER A 116 2.34 5.08 7.18
C SER A 116 2.45 4.38 8.52
#